data_AF-A0A8C1BJA8-F1
#
_entry.id   AF-A0A8C1BJA8-F1
#
_cell.length_a   1.000
_cell.length_b   1.000
_cell.length_c   1.000
_cell.angle_alpha   90.00
_cell.angle_beta   90.00
_cell.angle_gamma   90.00
#
_symmetry.space_group_name_H-M   'P 1'
#
loop_
_entity.id
_entity.type
_entity.pdbx_description
1 polymer ?
#
loop_
_entity_poly.entity_id
_entity_poly.type
_entity_poly.pdbx_seq_one_letter_code
_entity_poly.pdbx_strand_id
1 'polypeptide(L)' 'YKLETLELRYCGVTDEGCAALSSALRSNSSQLRELHLFGNKVGDAGVKLLSALKDDPRYKLKTLML' A
#
# COMPACT_ATOMS: atom_id res chain seq x y z
N TYR A 1 7.12 -4.95 18.07
CA TYR A 1 7.00 -3.63 17.41
C TYR A 1 6.07 -3.76 16.22
N LYS A 2 5.19 -2.77 15.98
CA LYS A 2 4.23 -2.77 14.87
C LYS A 2 4.57 -1.61 13.94
N LEU A 3 4.61 -1.85 12.63
CA LEU A 3 4.88 -0.82 11.64
C LEU A 3 3.59 -0.08 11.31
N GLU A 4 3.56 1.24 11.54
CA GLU A 4 2.40 2.09 11.26
C GLU A 4 2.55 2.89 9.97
N THR A 5 3.77 3.26 9.59
CA THR A 5 4.08 4.02 8.37
C THR A 5 5.13 3.30 7.56
N LEU A 6 4.90 3.17 6.25
CA LEU A 6 5.81 2.57 5.29
C LEU A 6 6.07 3.57 4.16
N GLU A 7 7.33 3.98 4.03
CA GLU A 7 7.77 4.86 2.97
C GLU A 7 8.61 4.09 1.94
N LEU A 8 8.14 4.07 0.69
CA LEU A 8 8.82 3.43 -0.44
C LEU A 8 8.97 4.43 -1.59
N ARG A 9 9.24 5.70 -1.27
CA ARG A 9 9.37 6.78 -2.26
C ARG A 9 10.54 6.49 -3.20
N TYR A 10 10.33 6.65 -4.51
CA TYR A 10 11.37 6.40 -5.53
C TYR A 10 12.03 5.01 -5.46
N CYS A 11 11.30 3.97 -5.04
CA CYS A 11 11.82 2.61 -4.92
C CYS A 11 11.64 1.73 -6.17
N GLY A 12 11.10 2.28 -7.27
CA GLY A 12 10.82 1.51 -8.49
C GLY A 12 9.63 0.55 -8.36
N VAL A 13 8.69 0.83 -7.46
CA VAL A 13 7.47 0.02 -7.30
C VAL A 13 6.62 0.10 -8.57
N THR A 14 6.14 -1.07 -9.02
CA THR A 14 5.23 -1.24 -10.16
C THR A 14 3.87 -1.78 -9.69
N ASP A 15 2.97 -2.09 -10.63
CA ASP A 15 1.69 -2.74 -10.33
C ASP A 15 1.86 -4.12 -9.70
N GLU A 16 2.87 -4.89 -10.11
CA GLU A 16 3.22 -6.16 -9.48
C GLU A 16 3.66 -5.95 -8.02
N GLY A 17 4.45 -4.90 -7.77
CA GLY A 17 4.83 -4.51 -6.42
C GLY A 17 3.62 -4.13 -5.56
N CYS A 18 2.64 -3.42 -6.13
CA CYS A 18 1.38 -3.09 -5.45
C CYS A 18 0.54 -4.34 -5.15
N ALA A 19 0.52 -5.34 -6.03
CA ALA A 19 -0.13 -6.61 -5.78
C ALA A 19 0.53 -7.38 -4.62
N ALA A 20 1.86 -7.41 -4.58
CA ALA A 20 2.62 -8.00 -3.48
C ALA A 20 2.37 -7.28 -2.14
N LEU A 21 2.43 -5.94 -2.14
CA LEU A 21 2.09 -5.12 -0.97
C LEU A 21 0.66 -5.39 -0.51
N SER A 22 -0.29 -5.46 -1.44
CA SER A 22 -1.69 -5.73 -1.14
C SER A 22 -1.86 -7.09 -0.46
N SER A 23 -1.26 -8.14 -1.02
CA SER A 23 -1.26 -9.48 -0.42
C SER A 23 -0.65 -9.49 0.99
N ALA A 24 0.50 -8.84 1.18
CA ALA A 24 1.17 -8.75 2.47
C ALA A 24 0.33 -8.01 3.52
N LEU A 25 -0.37 -6.95 3.13
CA LEU A 25 -1.26 -6.18 4.00
C LEU A 25 -2.53 -6.96 4.39
N ARG A 26 -2.98 -7.89 3.54
CA ARG A 26 -4.11 -8.77 3.84
C ARG A 26 -3.74 -9.95 4.72
N SER A 27 -2.57 -10.54 4.49
CA SER A 27 -2.10 -11.73 5.19
C SER A 27 -1.60 -11.44 6.59
N ASN A 28 -0.96 -10.28 6.79
CA ASN A 28 -0.57 -9.83 8.10
C ASN A 28 -1.72 -9.01 8.68
N SER A 29 -2.02 -9.13 9.97
CA SER A 29 -2.89 -8.19 10.70
C SER A 29 -2.20 -6.83 10.80
N SER A 30 -2.01 -6.21 9.64
CA SER A 30 -1.19 -5.04 9.44
C SER A 30 -1.79 -3.90 10.22
N GLN A 31 -0.94 -3.26 11.01
CA GLN A 31 -1.30 -2.01 11.68
C GLN A 31 -0.86 -0.81 10.84
N LEU A 32 -0.47 -1.05 9.58
CA LEU A 32 -0.07 0.00 8.67
C LEU A 32 -1.24 0.94 8.46
N ARG A 33 -1.00 2.21 8.77
CA ARG A 33 -1.91 3.33 8.62
C ARG A 33 -1.54 4.20 7.44
N GLU A 34 -0.27 4.23 7.07
CA GLU A 34 0.25 5.14 6.05
C GLU A 34 1.18 4.41 5.09
N LEU A 35 0.94 4.59 3.79
CA LEU A 35 1.76 4.04 2.71
C LEU A 35 2.11 5.17 1.73
N HIS A 36 3.40 5.41 1.55
CA HIS A 36 3.91 6.44 0.64
C HIS A 36 4.67 5.79 -0.53
N LEU A 37 4.12 5.94 -1.73
CA LEU A 37 4.64 5.41 -2.99
C LEU A 37 5.01 6.50 -3.99
N PHE A 38 5.12 7.77 -3.56
CA PHE A 38 5.48 8.87 -4.43
C PHE A 38 6.75 8.61 -5.23
N GLY A 39 6.73 8.95 -6.52
CA GLY A 39 7.88 8.82 -7.42
C GLY A 39 8.13 7.38 -7.89
N ASN A 40 7.15 6.49 -7.75
CA ASN A 40 7.19 5.14 -8.32
C ASN A 40 6.44 5.04 -9.66
N LYS A 41 6.49 3.87 -10.29
CA LYS A 41 5.86 3.56 -11.57
C LYS A 41 4.57 2.77 -11.35
N VAL A 42 3.73 3.24 -10.44
CA VAL A 42 2.44 2.62 -10.12
C VAL A 42 1.44 3.01 -11.20
N GLY A 43 0.91 2.03 -11.92
CA GLY A 43 -0.15 2.19 -12.91
C GLY A 43 -1.54 2.06 -12.30
N ASP A 44 -2.57 2.22 -13.14
CA ASP A 44 -3.96 2.23 -12.70
C ASP A 44 -4.38 0.95 -11.97
N ALA A 45 -3.81 -0.20 -12.36
CA ALA A 45 -4.11 -1.47 -11.71
C ALA A 45 -3.57 -1.51 -10.27
N GLY A 46 -2.33 -1.04 -10.05
CA GLY A 46 -1.74 -0.92 -8.73
C GLY A 46 -2.47 0.08 -7.84
N VAL A 47 -2.84 1.24 -8.40
CA VAL A 47 -3.66 2.25 -7.68
C VAL A 47 -4.99 1.64 -7.24
N LYS A 48 -5.71 0.98 -8.14
CA LYS A 48 -7.02 0.36 -7.83
C LYS A 48 -6.91 -0.69 -6.72
N LEU A 49 -5.86 -1.52 -6.74
CA LEU A 49 -5.61 -2.53 -5.72
C LEU A 49 -5.36 -1.93 -4.34
N LEU A 50 -4.55 -0.89 -4.25
CA LEU A 50 -4.20 -0.24 -2.98
C LEU A 50 -5.34 0.66 -2.44
N SER A 51 -6.07 1.35 -3.31
CA SER A 51 -7.26 2.11 -2.91
C SER A 51 -8.35 1.20 -2.37
N ALA A 52 -8.60 0.05 -3.00
CA ALA A 52 -9.56 -0.93 -2.50
C ALA A 52 -9.19 -1.47 -1.10
N LEU A 53 -7.90 -1.53 -0.76
CA LEU A 53 -7.47 -1.86 0.60
C LEU A 53 -7.74 -0.74 1.59
N LYS A 54 -7.46 0.50 1.20
CA LYS A 54 -7.67 1.69 2.02
C LYS A 54 -9.15 1.92 2.33
N ASP A 55 -10.02 1.63 1.37
CA ASP A 55 -11.47 1.86 1.50
C ASP A 55 -12.20 0.71 2.21
N ASP A 56 -11.54 -0.44 2.40
CA ASP A 56 -12.11 -1.58 3.12
C ASP A 56 -11.86 -1.40 4.64
N PRO A 57 -12.93 -1.27 5.45
CA PRO A 57 -12.84 -0.94 6.87
C PRO A 57 -12.20 -2.05 7.71
N ARG A 58 -12.00 -3.25 7.15
CA ARG A 58 -11.27 -4.34 7.82
C ARG A 58 -9.78 -4.03 7.93
N TYR A 59 -9.25 -3.16 7.07
CA TYR A 59 -7.85 -2.77 7.07
C TYR A 59 -7.66 -1.40 7.72
N LYS A 60 -6.45 -1.17 8.25
CA LYS A 60 -6.13 0.03 9.03
C LYS A 60 -5.48 1.14 8.20
N LEU A 61 -5.34 0.93 6.89
CA LEU A 61 -4.69 1.88 5.99
C LEU A 61 -5.59 3.11 5.85
N LYS A 62 -5.13 4.25 6.37
CA LYS A 62 -5.86 5.52 6.36
C LYS A 62 -5.37 6.46 5.27
N THR A 63 -4.06 6.43 5.01
CA THR A 63 -3.38 7.33 4.10
C THR A 63 -2.64 6.51 3.04
N LEU A 64 -2.92 6.82 1.78
CA LEU A 64 -2.21 6.31 0.62
C LEU A 64 -1.73 7.53 -0.16
N MET A 65 -0.42 7.70 -0.31
CA MET A 65 0.19 8.72 -1.15
C MET A 65 0.87 8.03 -2.33
N LEU A 66 0.52 8.43 -3.55
CA LEU A 66 1.01 7.84 -4.80
C LEU A 66 1.87 8.85 -5.57
#